data_AF-A0A2E6R6K1-F1
#
_entry.id   AF-A0A2E6R6K1-F1
#
_cell.length_a   1.000
_cell.length_b   1.000
_cell.length_c   1.000
_cell.angle_alpha   90.00
_cell.angle_beta   90.00
_cell.angle_gamma   90.00
#
_symmetry.space_group_name_H-M   'P 1'
#
loop_
_entity.id
_entity.type
_entity.pdbx_description
1 polymer ?
#
loop_
_entity_poly.entity_id
_entity_poly.type
_entity_poly.pdbx_seq_one_letter_code
_entity_poly.pdbx_strand_id
1 'polypeptide(L)'
;MKNRFYAPGLLFTVALVSYAQIKNVQALQAMDDASMARVAGQSGITIETTTQHPDGALLSTGEIRFTEEDRDGQGEDYIAVDGLKLRTYMTDVNGNFIGADTFRTDIDIDADGNVSIRTSDIDTLDLELGRISLSGRTLFGAARFSMWEFIGDSYLETVLLNDSAGARVGFRTVMEEGSGLTYQFDEDGVTFSTDIVFLPAPGEYAFRSELFLSGNSDELKLEIGETSGSFEIRNISLLDAAGASLFGANNFGGLGFSDLGVNTGYFTVRANDGTGIDGNGVDGIRGEINLDMTAGNVFYRTGNQRINFSDVALNTHGELSYTLDFIDTGFTSGISTSVFDVNDLDLMIGAVYFSAGDGSSPGLSMGTFAIENLNLNGDSLDLQLYTLPGAGSEGMQMDLTMAGTTSFELTIKDDDDGSGNPQPQLTAEVVMNNFSLSQTIDQTEKGLHVGIVDQSMDLNINQIRMGDGSVQQGQTGRIVMNNISLQPGSYFRVEPLQ
;
A
#
# COMPACT_ATOMS: atom_id res chain seq x y z
N MET A 1 100.68 10.74 -45.99
CA MET A 1 99.86 11.62 -46.86
C MET A 1 98.41 11.44 -46.41
N LYS A 2 97.63 12.39 -45.92
CA LYS A 2 97.80 13.82 -45.60
C LYS A 2 97.24 14.05 -44.18
N ASN A 3 97.97 14.84 -43.39
CA ASN A 3 97.56 15.45 -42.13
C ASN A 3 96.42 16.46 -42.35
N ARG A 4 95.59 16.72 -41.32
CA ARG A 4 95.70 17.93 -40.48
C ARG A 4 94.58 18.02 -39.42
N PHE A 5 95.04 18.26 -38.19
CA PHE A 5 94.33 18.88 -37.06
C PHE A 5 93.65 20.20 -37.44
N TYR A 6 92.56 20.57 -36.74
CA TYR A 6 92.39 21.83 -35.98
C TYR A 6 91.00 21.87 -35.30
N ALA A 7 90.98 22.02 -33.98
CA ALA A 7 89.90 22.69 -33.23
C ALA A 7 90.27 24.19 -33.14
N PRO A 8 89.33 25.17 -33.03
CA PRO A 8 88.63 25.42 -31.76
C PRO A 8 87.21 26.09 -31.84
N GLY A 9 86.46 26.02 -30.74
CA GLY A 9 85.89 27.23 -30.10
C GLY A 9 84.47 27.72 -30.42
N LEU A 10 83.65 27.74 -29.35
CA LEU A 10 82.49 28.61 -29.04
C LEU A 10 81.17 28.40 -29.83
N LEU A 11 79.96 28.43 -29.25
CA LEU A 11 79.43 29.07 -28.04
C LEU A 11 78.15 28.33 -27.53
N PHE A 12 78.12 28.04 -26.21
CA PHE A 12 76.97 28.19 -25.26
C PHE A 12 75.66 27.39 -25.49
N THR A 13 75.02 26.74 -24.50
CA THR A 13 74.86 27.06 -23.07
C THR A 13 74.29 25.85 -22.30
N VAL A 14 74.82 25.57 -21.10
CA VAL A 14 74.15 25.04 -19.87
C VAL A 14 73.57 23.61 -19.90
N ALA A 15 73.78 22.70 -18.94
CA ALA A 15 74.62 22.61 -17.75
C ALA A 15 74.39 21.20 -17.12
N LEU A 16 75.47 20.64 -16.55
CA LEU A 16 75.57 19.70 -15.42
C LEU A 16 74.81 18.34 -15.47
N VAL A 17 75.47 17.17 -15.54
CA VAL A 17 76.40 16.51 -14.58
C VAL A 17 75.68 15.95 -13.34
N SER A 18 75.18 14.72 -13.51
CA SER A 18 75.54 13.47 -12.80
C SER A 18 75.49 13.33 -11.26
N TYR A 19 75.23 12.06 -10.89
CA TYR A 19 75.66 11.28 -9.71
C TYR A 19 74.69 11.14 -8.52
N ALA A 20 74.25 9.88 -8.36
CA ALA A 20 74.05 9.11 -7.14
C ALA A 20 73.20 9.70 -6.00
N GLN A 21 72.02 9.11 -5.79
CA GLN A 21 71.64 8.60 -4.47
C GLN A 21 70.47 7.62 -4.59
N ILE A 22 70.67 6.43 -4.05
CA ILE A 22 69.63 5.50 -3.62
C ILE A 22 68.63 6.30 -2.77
N LYS A 23 67.42 6.55 -3.29
CA LYS A 23 66.32 7.14 -2.53
C LYS A 23 65.27 6.08 -2.30
N ASN A 24 65.16 5.68 -1.03
CA ASN A 24 63.97 5.19 -0.34
C ASN A 24 63.00 4.36 -1.18
N VAL A 25 63.08 3.04 -1.01
CA VAL A 25 61.87 2.22 -0.98
C VAL A 25 60.96 2.87 0.07
N GLN A 26 59.91 3.57 -0.38
CA GLN A 26 58.82 3.92 0.53
C GLN A 26 58.29 2.59 1.03
N ALA A 27 58.50 2.32 2.32
CA ALA A 27 57.75 1.29 3.01
C ALA A 27 56.27 1.54 2.70
N LEU A 28 55.54 0.50 2.28
CA LEU A 28 54.08 0.50 2.31
C LEU A 28 53.67 1.00 3.69
N GLN A 29 53.21 2.25 3.77
CA GLN A 29 52.62 2.77 4.99
C GLN A 29 51.36 1.96 5.22
N ALA A 30 51.26 1.33 6.39
CA ALA A 30 49.97 0.84 6.86
C ALA A 30 49.01 2.04 6.85
N MET A 31 47.86 1.88 6.20
CA MET A 31 46.78 2.86 6.30
C MET A 31 46.43 2.98 7.79
N ASP A 32 46.45 4.20 8.32
CA ASP A 32 45.96 4.44 9.67
C ASP A 32 44.42 4.38 9.69
N ASP A 33 43.83 4.18 10.87
CA ASP A 33 42.38 4.03 11.02
C ASP A 33 41.62 5.27 10.52
N ALA A 34 42.25 6.45 10.51
CA ALA A 34 41.68 7.68 9.96
C ALA A 34 41.69 7.74 8.42
N SER A 35 42.62 7.04 7.77
CA SER A 35 42.72 6.86 6.32
C SER A 35 41.83 5.71 5.85
N MET A 36 41.69 4.65 6.66
CA MET A 36 40.65 3.62 6.48
C MET A 36 39.25 4.22 6.64
N ALA A 37 39.01 5.09 7.63
CA ALA A 37 37.74 5.79 7.80
C ALA A 37 37.41 6.75 6.63
N ARG A 38 38.42 7.25 5.91
CA ARG A 38 38.22 8.02 4.66
C ARG A 38 37.93 7.16 3.44
N VAL A 39 38.27 5.87 3.46
CA VAL A 39 37.88 4.89 2.44
C VAL A 39 36.56 4.19 2.81
N ALA A 40 36.21 4.15 4.09
CA ALA A 40 35.00 3.55 4.65
C ALA A 40 33.74 4.43 4.53
N GLY A 41 33.62 5.20 3.44
CA GLY A 41 32.42 6.03 3.20
C GLY A 41 32.20 6.41 1.75
N GLN A 42 32.88 5.74 0.80
CA GLN A 42 32.74 5.97 -0.65
C GLN A 42 33.06 4.69 -1.44
N SER A 43 32.50 3.54 -1.07
CA SER A 43 32.64 2.33 -1.87
C SER A 43 31.38 2.08 -2.70
N GLY A 44 31.13 2.98 -3.66
CA GLY A 44 30.06 2.81 -4.64
C GLY A 44 30.51 1.91 -5.80
N ILE A 45 29.75 0.87 -6.12
CA ILE A 45 29.85 0.14 -7.38
C ILE A 45 28.73 0.63 -8.29
N THR A 46 29.09 1.26 -9.41
CA THR A 46 28.13 1.56 -10.49
C THR A 46 28.18 0.46 -11.53
N ILE A 47 27.02 -0.10 -11.86
CA ILE A 47 26.83 -1.11 -12.90
C ILE A 47 25.88 -0.52 -13.94
N GLU A 48 26.39 -0.31 -15.15
CA GLU A 48 25.58 0.05 -16.32
C GLU A 48 25.21 -1.23 -17.06
N THR A 49 23.90 -1.47 -17.22
CA THR A 49 23.39 -2.65 -17.94
C THR A 49 22.59 -2.20 -19.15
N THR A 50 23.05 -2.60 -20.33
CA THR A 50 22.31 -2.39 -21.58
C THR A 50 21.66 -3.68 -22.03
N THR A 51 20.33 -3.70 -22.12
CA THR A 51 19.59 -4.81 -22.71
C THR A 51 19.69 -4.72 -24.22
N GLN A 52 20.40 -5.65 -24.85
CA GLN A 52 20.59 -5.66 -26.33
C GLN A 52 19.62 -6.59 -27.06
N HIS A 53 18.68 -7.22 -26.34
CA HIS A 53 17.75 -8.15 -26.96
C HIS A 53 16.61 -7.38 -27.65
N PRO A 54 16.26 -7.67 -28.92
CA PRO A 54 15.32 -6.86 -29.71
C PRO A 54 13.91 -6.69 -29.14
N ASP A 55 13.50 -7.56 -28.23
CA ASP A 55 12.20 -7.52 -27.54
C ASP A 55 12.29 -6.94 -26.10
N GLY A 56 13.47 -6.48 -25.70
CA GLY A 56 13.75 -5.90 -24.39
C GLY A 56 14.03 -6.93 -23.29
N ALA A 57 14.11 -8.24 -23.58
CA ALA A 57 14.31 -9.28 -22.56
C ALA A 57 15.65 -9.16 -21.82
N LEU A 58 15.57 -8.90 -20.52
CA LEU A 58 16.68 -8.90 -19.57
C LEU A 58 16.81 -10.25 -18.87
N LEU A 59 15.68 -10.79 -18.40
CA LEU A 59 15.61 -12.10 -17.75
C LEU A 59 14.42 -12.87 -18.31
N SER A 60 14.63 -14.14 -18.63
CA SER A 60 13.55 -15.08 -18.93
C SER A 60 13.84 -16.41 -18.24
N THR A 61 12.85 -16.92 -17.54
CA THR A 61 12.92 -18.19 -16.80
C THR A 61 11.83 -19.14 -17.26
N GLY A 62 12.05 -20.44 -17.02
CA GLY A 62 10.99 -21.46 -17.10
C GLY A 62 10.14 -21.45 -15.83
N GLU A 63 9.47 -22.57 -15.53
CA GLU A 63 8.65 -22.69 -14.33
C GLU A 63 9.46 -22.44 -13.03
N ILE A 64 8.97 -21.56 -12.17
CA ILE A 64 9.48 -21.30 -10.83
C ILE A 64 8.52 -21.98 -9.84
N ARG A 65 9.03 -22.82 -8.93
CA ARG A 65 8.22 -23.49 -7.90
C ARG A 65 8.70 -23.16 -6.49
N PHE A 66 7.78 -22.83 -5.61
CA PHE A 66 7.96 -22.72 -4.17
C PHE A 66 7.24 -23.90 -3.51
N THR A 67 7.97 -24.73 -2.78
CA THR A 67 7.46 -25.90 -2.06
C THR A 67 7.74 -25.67 -0.57
N GLU A 68 6.72 -25.79 0.27
CA GLU A 68 6.84 -25.56 1.72
C GLU A 68 7.60 -26.73 2.39
N GLU A 69 7.55 -27.91 1.79
CA GLU A 69 8.34 -29.08 2.18
C GLU A 69 9.16 -29.65 1.00
N ASP A 70 10.41 -29.94 1.33
CA ASP A 70 11.45 -30.63 0.57
C ASP A 70 12.26 -29.85 -0.49
N ARG A 71 13.56 -29.77 -0.18
CA ARG A 71 14.67 -29.34 -1.05
C ARG A 71 14.83 -30.18 -2.32
N ASP A 72 13.94 -31.14 -2.59
CA ASP A 72 13.97 -32.08 -3.71
C ASP A 72 12.94 -31.80 -4.81
N GLY A 73 12.02 -30.85 -4.57
CA GLY A 73 11.01 -30.41 -5.55
C GLY A 73 9.93 -31.45 -5.87
N GLN A 74 9.65 -32.40 -4.98
CA GLN A 74 8.65 -33.47 -5.18
C GLN A 74 7.32 -33.28 -4.41
N GLY A 75 7.18 -32.21 -3.61
CA GLY A 75 5.96 -31.94 -2.83
C GLY A 75 4.71 -31.69 -3.69
N GLU A 76 3.54 -32.14 -3.22
CA GLU A 76 2.24 -31.89 -3.90
C GLU A 76 1.68 -30.49 -3.61
N ASP A 77 2.10 -29.85 -2.51
CA ASP A 77 1.74 -28.49 -2.16
C ASP A 77 2.82 -27.49 -2.55
N TYR A 78 2.50 -26.69 -3.56
CA TYR A 78 3.44 -25.75 -4.14
C TYR A 78 2.75 -24.54 -4.77
N ILE A 79 3.43 -23.40 -4.76
CA ILE A 79 3.10 -22.26 -5.62
C ILE A 79 4.02 -22.34 -6.84
N ALA A 80 3.47 -22.39 -8.05
CA ALA A 80 4.25 -22.33 -9.29
C ALA A 80 3.90 -21.12 -10.13
N VAL A 81 4.90 -20.55 -10.78
CA VAL A 81 4.79 -19.53 -11.82
C VAL A 81 5.37 -20.11 -13.10
N ASP A 82 4.57 -20.27 -14.17
CA ASP A 82 4.93 -20.93 -15.44
C ASP A 82 5.96 -20.17 -16.31
N GLY A 83 6.69 -19.23 -15.70
CA GLY A 83 7.70 -18.41 -16.34
C GLY A 83 7.70 -17.00 -15.79
N LEU A 84 8.88 -16.40 -15.69
CA LEU A 84 9.05 -14.96 -15.44
C LEU A 84 9.82 -14.38 -16.61
N LYS A 85 9.34 -13.26 -17.16
CA LYS A 85 10.07 -12.42 -18.10
C LYS A 85 10.17 -11.01 -17.54
N LEU A 86 11.39 -10.51 -17.44
CA LEU A 86 11.68 -9.12 -17.15
C LEU A 86 12.19 -8.46 -18.43
N ARG A 87 11.55 -7.36 -18.82
CA ARG A 87 11.89 -6.60 -20.02
C ARG A 87 12.14 -5.15 -19.67
N THR A 88 13.05 -4.54 -20.41
CA THR A 88 13.32 -3.10 -20.34
C THR A 88 13.17 -2.51 -21.74
N TYR A 89 12.49 -1.38 -21.84
CA TYR A 89 12.22 -0.71 -23.10
C TYR A 89 12.62 0.75 -23.03
N MET A 90 13.09 1.29 -24.16
CA MET A 90 13.17 2.75 -24.35
C MET A 90 12.05 3.24 -25.25
N THR A 91 11.69 4.51 -25.11
CA THR A 91 10.70 5.15 -25.96
C THR A 91 11.38 5.81 -27.16
N ASP A 92 10.99 5.43 -28.39
CA ASP A 92 11.51 6.05 -29.60
C ASP A 92 11.00 7.48 -29.79
N VAL A 93 11.55 8.20 -30.78
CA VAL A 93 11.16 9.60 -31.09
C VAL A 93 9.69 9.78 -31.49
N ASN A 94 8.96 8.69 -31.75
CA ASN A 94 7.54 8.68 -32.10
C ASN A 94 6.66 8.17 -30.95
N GLY A 95 7.23 7.85 -29.78
CA GLY A 95 6.50 7.31 -28.64
C GLY A 95 6.32 5.78 -28.65
N ASN A 96 7.02 5.04 -29.50
CA ASN A 96 6.93 3.57 -29.53
C ASN A 96 7.98 2.94 -28.62
N PHE A 97 7.61 1.89 -27.89
CA PHE A 97 8.56 1.07 -27.14
C PHE A 97 9.43 0.22 -28.05
N ILE A 98 10.74 0.30 -27.87
CA ILE A 98 11.73 -0.55 -28.54
C ILE A 98 12.54 -1.33 -27.51
N GLY A 99 12.81 -2.59 -27.82
CA GLY A 99 13.59 -3.50 -26.99
C GLY A 99 15.09 -3.18 -27.05
N ALA A 100 15.47 -2.12 -26.36
CA ALA A 100 16.84 -1.79 -26.01
C ALA A 100 16.73 -0.71 -24.93
N ASP A 101 17.26 -0.94 -23.74
CA ASP A 101 17.26 0.08 -22.69
C ASP A 101 18.58 -0.01 -21.95
N THR A 102 19.03 1.09 -21.35
CA THR A 102 20.24 1.12 -20.53
C THR A 102 19.90 1.72 -19.18
N PHE A 103 19.91 0.87 -18.16
CA PHE A 103 19.69 1.31 -16.80
C PHE A 103 20.97 1.23 -15.98
N ARG A 104 21.01 2.05 -14.95
CA ARG A 104 22.12 2.15 -14.02
C ARG A 104 21.72 1.56 -12.68
N THR A 105 22.57 0.70 -12.12
CA THR A 105 22.44 0.24 -10.74
C THR A 105 23.65 0.69 -9.94
N ASP A 106 23.43 1.52 -8.93
CA ASP A 106 24.44 1.94 -7.96
C ASP A 106 24.28 1.13 -6.67
N ILE A 107 25.38 0.54 -6.21
CA ILE A 107 25.47 -0.14 -4.92
C ILE A 107 26.40 0.70 -4.05
N ASP A 108 25.88 1.32 -3.00
CA ASP A 108 26.65 2.13 -2.07
C ASP A 108 26.63 1.54 -0.66
N ILE A 109 27.71 1.76 0.08
CA ILE A 109 27.82 1.38 1.49
C ILE A 109 28.23 2.63 2.26
N ASP A 110 27.33 3.10 3.12
CA ASP A 110 27.58 4.28 3.92
C ASP A 110 28.51 4.01 5.13
N ALA A 111 28.84 5.06 5.86
CA ALA A 111 29.74 4.99 7.01
C ALA A 111 29.18 4.17 8.18
N ASP A 112 27.86 3.97 8.24
CA ASP A 112 27.17 3.19 9.26
C ASP A 112 26.99 1.71 8.83
N GLY A 113 27.44 1.38 7.62
CA GLY A 113 27.38 0.04 7.05
C GLY A 113 26.03 -0.29 6.42
N ASN A 114 25.17 0.70 6.18
CA ASN A 114 23.94 0.49 5.42
C ASN A 114 24.31 0.29 3.96
N VAL A 115 23.63 -0.66 3.31
CA VAL A 115 23.82 -0.92 1.89
C VAL A 115 22.63 -0.34 1.13
N SER A 116 22.86 0.56 0.20
CA SER A 116 21.82 1.01 -0.74
C SER A 116 22.07 0.39 -2.11
N ILE A 117 21.03 -0.17 -2.71
CA ILE A 117 21.01 -0.64 -4.09
C ILE A 117 19.94 0.17 -4.82
N ARG A 118 20.38 1.11 -5.64
CA ARG A 118 19.50 2.00 -6.40
C ARG A 118 19.55 1.65 -7.87
N THR A 119 18.39 1.50 -8.49
CA THR A 119 18.27 1.36 -9.94
C THR A 119 17.57 2.59 -10.52
N SER A 120 18.24 3.29 -11.45
CA SER A 120 17.80 4.52 -12.12
C SER A 120 18.06 4.43 -13.62
N ASP A 121 17.71 5.50 -14.34
CA ASP A 121 17.88 5.61 -15.80
C ASP A 121 17.18 4.47 -16.56
N ILE A 122 16.13 3.89 -15.98
CA ILE A 122 15.23 2.98 -16.69
C ILE A 122 14.23 3.88 -17.41
N ASP A 123 13.91 3.62 -18.67
CA ASP A 123 12.79 4.29 -19.34
C ASP A 123 11.49 3.55 -19.00
N THR A 124 11.50 2.23 -19.19
CA THR A 124 10.35 1.38 -18.91
C THR A 124 10.76 0.00 -18.44
N LEU A 125 10.18 -0.47 -17.33
CA LEU A 125 10.34 -1.83 -16.81
C LEU A 125 9.03 -2.62 -16.97
N ASP A 126 9.10 -3.84 -17.50
CA ASP A 126 7.93 -4.71 -17.67
C ASP A 126 8.21 -6.10 -17.10
N LEU A 127 7.35 -6.54 -16.19
CA LEU A 127 7.41 -7.85 -15.57
C LEU A 127 6.18 -8.66 -15.98
N GLU A 128 6.42 -9.71 -16.76
CA GLU A 128 5.42 -10.67 -17.18
C GLU A 128 5.63 -11.98 -16.40
N LEU A 129 4.65 -12.35 -15.59
CA LEU A 129 4.55 -13.65 -14.96
C LEU A 129 3.60 -14.51 -15.79
N GLY A 130 4.03 -15.74 -16.07
CA GLY A 130 3.17 -16.78 -16.62
C GLY A 130 2.06 -17.17 -15.65
N ARG A 131 1.39 -18.27 -15.96
CA ARG A 131 0.34 -18.83 -15.10
C ARG A 131 0.84 -19.04 -13.67
N ILE A 132 0.12 -18.49 -12.70
CA ILE A 132 0.37 -18.70 -11.27
C ILE A 132 -0.58 -19.80 -10.80
N SER A 133 -0.06 -20.84 -10.17
CA SER A 133 -0.84 -21.97 -9.67
C SER A 133 -0.47 -22.35 -8.24
N LEU A 134 -1.45 -22.85 -7.50
CA LEU A 134 -1.29 -23.42 -6.16
C LEU A 134 -1.71 -24.90 -6.22
N SER A 135 -0.78 -25.80 -5.92
CA SER A 135 -0.97 -27.26 -5.93
C SER A 135 -1.65 -27.75 -7.22
N GLY A 136 -1.22 -27.21 -8.36
CA GLY A 136 -1.75 -27.53 -9.69
C GLY A 136 -3.07 -26.84 -10.08
N ARG A 137 -3.69 -26.06 -9.19
CA ARG A 137 -4.85 -25.22 -9.52
C ARG A 137 -4.39 -23.85 -9.99
N THR A 138 -4.85 -23.39 -11.15
CA THR A 138 -4.58 -22.04 -11.64
C THR A 138 -5.24 -21.01 -10.70
N LEU A 139 -4.45 -20.09 -10.15
CA LEU A 139 -4.94 -18.89 -9.48
C LEU A 139 -5.07 -17.74 -10.47
N PHE A 140 -4.08 -17.58 -11.35
CA PHE A 140 -4.08 -16.56 -12.40
C PHE A 140 -3.58 -17.17 -13.71
N GLY A 141 -4.29 -16.94 -14.81
CA GLY A 141 -3.92 -17.45 -16.14
C GLY A 141 -2.61 -16.83 -16.65
N ALA A 142 -2.42 -15.54 -16.41
CA ALA A 142 -1.17 -14.82 -16.48
C ALA A 142 -1.29 -13.53 -15.63
N ALA A 143 -0.18 -13.07 -15.04
CA ALA A 143 -0.13 -11.80 -14.34
C ALA A 143 0.97 -10.93 -14.96
N ARG A 144 0.63 -9.70 -15.35
CA ARG A 144 1.56 -8.77 -15.96
C ARG A 144 1.58 -7.45 -15.19
N PHE A 145 2.73 -7.13 -14.62
CA PHE A 145 3.03 -5.79 -14.16
C PHE A 145 3.60 -5.05 -15.37
N SER A 146 2.69 -4.41 -16.11
CA SER A 146 2.94 -3.93 -17.46
C SER A 146 3.50 -2.52 -17.43
N MET A 147 4.74 -2.31 -17.86
CA MET A 147 5.29 -0.99 -18.18
C MET A 147 5.24 0.00 -17.01
N TRP A 148 6.12 -0.20 -16.04
CA TRP A 148 6.50 0.87 -15.13
C TRP A 148 7.30 1.90 -15.92
N GLU A 149 6.69 3.05 -16.18
CA GLU A 149 7.30 4.20 -16.84
C GLU A 149 7.98 5.08 -15.80
N PHE A 150 9.26 5.36 -16.03
CA PHE A 150 10.10 6.18 -15.17
C PHE A 150 10.47 7.45 -15.94
N ILE A 151 10.15 8.61 -15.37
CA ILE A 151 10.45 9.91 -15.96
C ILE A 151 11.55 10.60 -15.18
N GLY A 152 12.47 11.27 -15.88
CA GLY A 152 13.52 12.08 -15.27
C GLY A 152 14.42 11.27 -14.34
N ASP A 153 14.62 11.75 -13.12
CA ASP A 153 15.48 11.11 -12.12
C ASP A 153 14.72 10.07 -11.26
N SER A 154 13.62 9.49 -11.76
CA SER A 154 12.86 8.46 -11.06
C SER A 154 13.68 7.19 -10.79
N TYR A 155 13.48 6.56 -9.63
CA TYR A 155 14.24 5.38 -9.25
C TYR A 155 13.50 4.46 -8.28
N LEU A 156 13.97 3.22 -8.23
CA LEU A 156 13.69 2.27 -7.16
C LEU A 156 14.95 2.03 -6.35
N GLU A 157 14.81 1.97 -5.05
CA GLU A 157 15.92 1.72 -4.15
C GLU A 157 15.56 0.65 -3.13
N THR A 158 16.45 -0.33 -2.96
CA THR A 158 16.41 -1.26 -1.84
C THR A 158 17.55 -0.91 -0.90
N VAL A 159 17.24 -0.74 0.39
CA VAL A 159 18.22 -0.38 1.41
C VAL A 159 18.25 -1.44 2.48
N LEU A 160 19.44 -1.95 2.79
CA LEU A 160 19.69 -2.80 3.95
C LEU A 160 20.23 -1.91 5.06
N LEU A 161 19.38 -1.63 6.04
CA LEU A 161 19.71 -0.78 7.18
C LEU A 161 20.26 -1.65 8.31
N ASN A 162 21.45 -1.31 8.77
CA ASN A 162 22.09 -1.92 9.92
C ASN A 162 21.72 -1.13 11.19
N ASP A 163 20.48 -1.31 11.67
CA ASP A 163 20.00 -0.68 12.89
C ASP A 163 20.42 -1.50 14.13
N SER A 164 20.77 -0.79 15.20
CA SER A 164 20.93 -1.32 16.55
C SER A 164 19.74 -2.14 17.07
N ALA A 165 18.53 -1.86 16.57
CA ALA A 165 17.30 -2.59 16.89
C ALA A 165 17.10 -3.87 16.06
N GLY A 166 17.93 -4.10 15.03
CA GLY A 166 17.83 -5.23 14.10
C GLY A 166 17.95 -4.77 12.65
N ALA A 167 18.46 -5.64 11.77
CA ALA A 167 18.55 -5.30 10.36
C ALA A 167 17.15 -5.07 9.75
N ARG A 168 17.00 -4.00 8.97
CA ARG A 168 15.75 -3.67 8.26
C ARG A 168 16.02 -3.65 6.76
N VAL A 169 15.01 -4.04 5.98
CA VAL A 169 15.04 -3.89 4.52
C VAL A 169 14.04 -2.79 4.15
N GLY A 170 14.54 -1.68 3.62
CA GLY A 170 13.73 -0.59 3.08
C GLY A 170 13.56 -0.72 1.58
N PHE A 171 12.39 -0.38 1.09
CA PHE A 171 12.06 -0.21 -0.32
C PHE A 171 11.62 1.23 -0.49
N ARG A 172 12.29 1.97 -1.37
CA ARG A 172 11.93 3.34 -1.68
C ARG A 172 11.56 3.46 -3.15
N THR A 173 10.49 4.20 -3.38
CA THR A 173 9.99 4.53 -4.69
C THR A 173 9.96 6.04 -4.82
N VAL A 174 10.70 6.56 -5.80
CA VAL A 174 10.72 7.99 -6.12
C VAL A 174 10.34 8.17 -7.57
N MET A 175 9.25 8.88 -7.80
CA MET A 175 8.58 8.99 -9.09
C MET A 175 8.31 10.45 -9.42
N GLU A 176 8.98 10.97 -10.45
CA GLU A 176 8.67 12.30 -10.99
C GLU A 176 7.31 12.32 -11.69
N GLU A 177 6.76 13.53 -11.85
CA GLU A 177 5.52 13.73 -12.57
C GLU A 177 5.57 13.12 -13.97
N GLY A 178 4.56 12.32 -14.31
CA GLY A 178 4.47 11.59 -15.56
C GLY A 178 4.88 10.12 -15.44
N SER A 179 5.60 9.74 -14.38
CA SER A 179 5.88 8.33 -14.08
C SER A 179 4.61 7.60 -13.67
N GLY A 180 4.54 6.30 -13.97
CA GLY A 180 3.35 5.51 -13.73
C GLY A 180 3.57 4.01 -13.92
N LEU A 181 2.56 3.23 -13.61
CA LEU A 181 2.57 1.77 -13.72
C LEU A 181 1.24 1.31 -14.31
N THR A 182 1.27 0.55 -15.40
CA THR A 182 0.08 -0.20 -15.82
C THR A 182 0.10 -1.59 -15.19
N TYR A 183 -1.03 -2.04 -14.68
CA TYR A 183 -1.17 -3.40 -14.14
C TYR A 183 -2.27 -4.12 -14.90
N GLN A 184 -1.97 -5.33 -15.37
CA GLN A 184 -2.90 -6.17 -16.10
C GLN A 184 -2.78 -7.63 -15.65
N PHE A 185 -3.89 -8.32 -15.41
CA PHE A 185 -3.88 -9.77 -15.29
C PHE A 185 -5.04 -10.39 -16.03
N ASP A 186 -4.82 -11.61 -16.51
CA ASP A 186 -5.77 -12.37 -17.30
C ASP A 186 -6.18 -13.63 -16.51
N GLU A 187 -7.48 -13.78 -16.29
CA GLU A 187 -8.07 -14.93 -15.62
C GLU A 187 -9.34 -15.36 -16.36
N ASP A 188 -9.41 -16.62 -16.79
CA ASP A 188 -10.58 -17.24 -17.41
C ASP A 188 -11.22 -16.45 -18.57
N GLY A 189 -10.38 -15.78 -19.37
CA GLY A 189 -10.84 -14.98 -20.50
C GLY A 189 -11.44 -13.63 -20.09
N VAL A 190 -11.17 -13.18 -18.86
CA VAL A 190 -11.39 -11.83 -18.38
C VAL A 190 -10.03 -11.17 -18.10
N THR A 191 -9.85 -9.97 -18.61
CA THR A 191 -8.66 -9.15 -18.40
C THR A 191 -8.99 -8.02 -17.44
N PHE A 192 -8.37 -8.00 -16.26
CA PHE A 192 -8.34 -6.79 -15.45
C PHE A 192 -7.20 -5.90 -15.91
N SER A 193 -7.44 -4.59 -16.05
CA SER A 193 -6.39 -3.62 -16.35
C SER A 193 -6.63 -2.30 -15.63
N THR A 194 -5.55 -1.65 -15.19
CA THR A 194 -5.57 -0.31 -14.58
C THR A 194 -4.23 0.40 -14.74
N ASP A 195 -4.23 1.73 -14.70
CA ASP A 195 -3.03 2.56 -14.71
C ASP A 195 -2.88 3.26 -13.36
N ILE A 196 -1.68 3.29 -12.79
CA ILE A 196 -1.34 4.04 -11.60
C ILE A 196 -0.45 5.20 -12.03
N VAL A 197 -0.84 6.42 -11.67
CA VAL A 197 -0.07 7.64 -11.96
C VAL A 197 0.39 8.25 -10.65
N PHE A 198 1.66 8.62 -10.58
CA PHE A 198 2.25 9.27 -9.42
C PHE A 198 2.39 10.78 -9.68
N LEU A 199 2.10 11.59 -8.68
CA LEU A 199 2.21 13.05 -8.75
C LEU A 199 2.98 13.56 -7.52
N PRO A 200 3.96 14.45 -7.71
CA PRO A 200 4.67 15.08 -6.59
C PRO A 200 3.73 15.89 -5.68
N ALA A 201 4.09 16.02 -4.41
CA ALA A 201 3.45 16.97 -3.52
C ALA A 201 3.73 18.43 -3.95
N PRO A 202 2.90 19.41 -3.56
CA PRO A 202 3.16 20.81 -3.86
C PRO A 202 4.54 21.28 -3.38
N GLY A 203 5.39 21.71 -4.32
CA GLY A 203 6.75 22.18 -4.03
C GLY A 203 7.82 21.08 -4.02
N GLU A 204 7.43 19.83 -4.21
CA GLU A 204 8.33 18.69 -4.38
C GLU A 204 8.50 18.35 -5.88
N TYR A 205 9.59 17.66 -6.20
CA TYR A 205 9.91 17.25 -7.58
C TYR A 205 9.44 15.83 -7.92
N ALA A 206 9.17 15.01 -6.91
CA ALA A 206 8.77 13.62 -7.05
C ALA A 206 7.76 13.21 -5.98
N PHE A 207 6.89 12.25 -6.32
CA PHE A 207 6.23 11.39 -5.35
C PHE A 207 7.27 10.53 -4.65
N ARG A 208 7.13 10.36 -3.33
CA ARG A 208 8.02 9.53 -2.52
C ARG A 208 7.19 8.57 -1.69
N SER A 209 7.61 7.32 -1.64
CA SER A 209 7.07 6.32 -0.71
C SER A 209 8.17 5.41 -0.22
N GLU A 210 8.17 5.16 1.09
CA GLU A 210 9.08 4.24 1.75
C GLU A 210 8.30 3.13 2.46
N LEU A 211 8.80 1.91 2.34
CA LEU A 211 8.28 0.74 3.02
C LEU A 211 9.43 -0.03 3.65
N PHE A 212 9.33 -0.35 4.94
CA PHE A 212 10.35 -1.07 5.67
C PHE A 212 9.81 -2.41 6.16
N LEU A 213 10.54 -3.46 5.81
CA LEU A 213 10.37 -4.81 6.32
C LEU A 213 11.39 -5.02 7.46
N SER A 214 10.89 -5.38 8.62
CA SER A 214 11.69 -5.69 9.80
C SER A 214 11.03 -6.83 10.57
N GLY A 215 11.72 -7.43 11.52
CA GLY A 215 11.13 -8.52 12.28
C GLY A 215 12.13 -9.33 13.06
N ASN A 216 11.64 -10.36 13.73
CA ASN A 216 12.41 -11.36 14.44
C ASN A 216 11.98 -12.76 13.97
N SER A 217 12.32 -13.81 14.72
CA SER A 217 11.97 -15.19 14.35
C SER A 217 10.47 -15.46 14.27
N ASP A 218 9.67 -14.70 15.02
CA ASP A 218 8.27 -15.01 15.28
C ASP A 218 7.32 -13.90 14.83
N GLU A 219 7.85 -12.75 14.39
CA GLU A 219 7.09 -11.58 13.99
C GLU A 219 7.71 -10.87 12.79
N LEU A 220 6.86 -10.55 11.82
CA LEU A 220 7.15 -9.65 10.70
C LEU A 220 6.46 -8.31 10.96
N LYS A 221 7.20 -7.21 10.81
CA LYS A 221 6.69 -5.84 10.86
C LYS A 221 6.88 -5.17 9.51
N LEU A 222 5.79 -4.68 8.93
CA LEU A 222 5.80 -3.78 7.79
C LEU A 222 5.54 -2.35 8.27
N GLU A 223 6.50 -1.47 8.09
CA GLU A 223 6.42 -0.06 8.51
C GLU A 223 6.44 0.85 7.28
N ILE A 224 5.43 1.71 7.16
CA ILE A 224 5.33 2.77 6.18
C ILE A 224 6.22 3.93 6.68
N GLY A 225 7.23 4.26 5.88
CA GLY A 225 8.11 5.40 6.13
C GLY A 225 7.56 6.69 5.55
N GLU A 226 8.45 7.55 5.05
CA GLU A 226 8.01 8.78 4.38
C GLU A 226 7.14 8.43 3.17
N THR A 227 5.89 8.92 3.18
CA THR A 227 5.03 8.93 2.00
C THR A 227 4.56 10.36 1.77
N SER A 228 4.82 10.88 0.57
CA SER A 228 4.49 12.25 0.19
C SER A 228 4.15 12.34 -1.30
N GLY A 229 3.06 13.04 -1.59
CA GLY A 229 2.56 13.27 -2.94
C GLY A 229 1.18 12.68 -3.14
N SER A 230 0.83 12.41 -4.39
CA SER A 230 -0.47 11.86 -4.77
C SER A 230 -0.28 10.65 -5.67
N PHE A 231 -1.24 9.73 -5.64
CA PHE A 231 -1.35 8.73 -6.70
C PHE A 231 -2.80 8.57 -7.14
N GLU A 232 -2.96 8.24 -8.42
CA GLU A 232 -4.26 7.97 -9.01
C GLU A 232 -4.26 6.63 -9.73
N ILE A 233 -5.20 5.77 -9.34
CA ILE A 233 -5.57 4.57 -10.06
C ILE A 233 -6.62 4.97 -11.11
N ARG A 234 -6.29 4.83 -12.39
CA ARG A 234 -7.07 5.25 -13.55
C ARG A 234 -7.45 4.03 -14.39
N ASN A 235 -8.44 4.24 -15.25
CA ASN A 235 -8.83 3.27 -16.29
C ASN A 235 -9.09 1.86 -15.77
N ILE A 236 -9.64 1.72 -14.56
CA ILE A 236 -9.97 0.42 -13.96
C ILE A 236 -10.98 -0.27 -14.87
N SER A 237 -10.59 -1.39 -15.46
CA SER A 237 -11.37 -2.08 -16.47
C SER A 237 -11.35 -3.59 -16.23
N LEU A 238 -12.48 -4.22 -16.56
CA LEU A 238 -12.61 -5.66 -16.70
C LEU A 238 -13.07 -5.89 -18.13
N LEU A 239 -12.25 -6.53 -18.95
CA LEU A 239 -12.51 -6.78 -20.35
C LEU A 239 -12.82 -8.27 -20.56
N ASP A 240 -13.78 -8.60 -21.39
CA ASP A 240 -14.01 -9.99 -21.82
C ASP A 240 -12.92 -10.45 -22.80
N ALA A 241 -13.00 -11.71 -23.22
CA ALA A 241 -12.03 -12.31 -24.15
C ALA A 241 -12.00 -11.63 -25.53
N ALA A 242 -13.00 -10.80 -25.87
CA ALA A 242 -13.05 -9.99 -27.09
C ALA A 242 -12.52 -8.56 -26.86
N GLY A 243 -12.08 -8.23 -25.65
CA GLY A 243 -11.59 -6.91 -25.25
C GLY A 243 -12.70 -5.91 -24.95
N ALA A 244 -13.96 -6.34 -24.82
CA ALA A 244 -15.08 -5.47 -24.49
C ALA A 244 -15.21 -5.31 -22.97
N SER A 245 -15.41 -4.06 -22.51
CA SER A 245 -15.62 -3.79 -21.08
C SER A 245 -16.89 -4.48 -20.56
N LEU A 246 -16.75 -5.27 -19.50
CA LEU A 246 -17.83 -5.89 -18.74
C LEU A 246 -18.68 -4.84 -17.99
N PHE A 247 -18.18 -3.61 -17.86
CA PHE A 247 -18.93 -2.48 -17.30
C PHE A 247 -19.73 -1.69 -18.34
N GLY A 248 -19.74 -2.14 -19.61
CA GLY A 248 -20.48 -1.51 -20.70
C GLY A 248 -19.61 -0.53 -21.49
N ALA A 249 -20.15 0.66 -21.81
CA ALA A 249 -19.46 1.63 -22.68
C ALA A 249 -18.28 2.36 -22.00
N ASN A 250 -18.16 2.27 -20.68
CA ASN A 250 -17.13 2.95 -19.89
C ASN A 250 -16.32 1.95 -19.06
N ASN A 251 -15.14 2.37 -18.61
CA ASN A 251 -14.39 1.71 -17.55
C ASN A 251 -15.10 1.92 -16.21
N PHE A 252 -14.78 1.10 -15.20
CA PHE A 252 -15.34 1.20 -13.85
C PHE A 252 -15.15 2.61 -13.30
N GLY A 253 -13.94 3.14 -13.46
CA GLY A 253 -13.62 4.51 -13.07
C GLY A 253 -12.15 4.67 -12.68
N GLY A 254 -11.91 5.56 -11.73
CA GLY A 254 -10.62 5.72 -11.07
C GLY A 254 -10.80 6.11 -9.61
N LEU A 255 -9.78 5.79 -8.81
CA LEU A 255 -9.62 6.14 -7.41
C LEU A 255 -8.36 6.98 -7.30
N GLY A 256 -8.37 8.04 -6.50
CA GLY A 256 -7.15 8.81 -6.26
C GLY A 256 -7.05 9.31 -4.84
N PHE A 257 -5.80 9.49 -4.43
CA PHE A 257 -5.40 10.00 -3.14
C PHE A 257 -4.46 11.17 -3.40
N SER A 258 -4.85 12.34 -2.96
CA SER A 258 -4.11 13.59 -3.12
C SER A 258 -3.53 14.04 -1.79
N ASP A 259 -2.31 14.56 -1.86
CA ASP A 259 -1.57 15.10 -0.71
C ASP A 259 -1.54 14.11 0.46
N LEU A 260 -1.11 12.88 0.17
CA LEU A 260 -0.92 11.84 1.18
C LEU A 260 0.21 12.22 2.12
N GLY A 261 -0.05 12.05 3.41
CA GLY A 261 0.93 12.13 4.48
C GLY A 261 0.76 10.95 5.43
N VAL A 262 1.87 10.32 5.78
CA VAL A 262 1.91 9.27 6.82
C VAL A 262 2.89 9.73 7.88
N ASN A 263 2.38 9.98 9.10
CA ASN A 263 3.21 10.33 10.25
C ASN A 263 3.73 9.08 10.95
N THR A 264 2.87 8.06 11.06
CA THR A 264 3.19 6.75 11.61
C THR A 264 2.32 5.73 10.89
N GLY A 265 2.90 4.61 10.47
CA GLY A 265 2.14 3.56 9.83
C GLY A 265 2.90 2.25 9.97
N TYR A 266 2.36 1.27 10.68
CA TYR A 266 2.85 -0.10 10.58
C TYR A 266 1.76 -1.11 10.82
N PHE A 267 2.00 -2.31 10.33
CA PHE A 267 1.33 -3.51 10.77
C PHE A 267 2.36 -4.58 11.16
N THR A 268 2.00 -5.40 12.13
CA THR A 268 2.75 -6.61 12.47
C THR A 268 1.95 -7.85 12.11
N VAL A 269 2.63 -8.96 11.86
CA VAL A 269 2.06 -10.30 11.64
C VAL A 269 2.93 -11.29 12.39
N ARG A 270 2.31 -12.12 13.22
CA ARG A 270 2.94 -13.24 13.92
C ARG A 270 1.97 -14.41 14.01
N ALA A 271 2.50 -15.60 14.26
CA ALA A 271 1.65 -16.76 14.52
C ALA A 271 0.74 -16.49 15.73
N ASN A 272 -0.52 -16.91 15.64
CA ASN A 272 -1.40 -16.88 16.80
C ASN A 272 -1.00 -18.02 17.75
N ASP A 273 -0.41 -17.68 18.89
CA ASP A 273 0.01 -18.65 19.94
C ASP A 273 -0.98 -18.73 21.11
N GLY A 274 -2.12 -18.04 21.00
CA GLY A 274 -3.18 -18.04 22.00
C GLY A 274 -4.09 -19.27 21.91
N THR A 275 -4.92 -19.47 22.93
CA THR A 275 -6.15 -20.26 22.75
C THR A 275 -7.07 -19.43 21.87
N GLY A 276 -7.29 -19.82 20.61
CA GLY A 276 -8.21 -19.09 19.73
C GLY A 276 -9.64 -19.04 20.28
N ILE A 277 -10.54 -18.37 19.56
CA ILE A 277 -11.90 -18.03 20.02
C ILE A 277 -12.71 -19.27 20.47
N ASP A 278 -12.39 -20.46 19.96
CA ASP A 278 -13.09 -21.72 20.28
C ASP A 278 -12.37 -22.60 21.34
N GLY A 279 -11.23 -22.15 21.89
CA GLY A 279 -10.47 -22.86 22.91
C GLY A 279 -9.72 -24.11 22.41
N ASN A 280 -9.74 -24.41 21.11
CA ASN A 280 -8.95 -25.47 20.49
C ASN A 280 -7.81 -24.80 19.72
N GLY A 281 -6.64 -24.65 20.37
CA GLY A 281 -5.47 -23.90 19.84
C GLY A 281 -5.39 -23.84 18.31
N VAL A 282 -5.36 -22.63 17.76
CA VAL A 282 -5.77 -22.38 16.39
C VAL A 282 -4.57 -22.03 15.50
N ASP A 283 -4.56 -22.64 14.31
CA ASP A 283 -3.77 -22.18 13.18
C ASP A 283 -4.30 -20.79 12.75
N GLY A 284 -3.47 -19.76 12.84
CA GLY A 284 -3.90 -18.40 12.55
C GLY A 284 -2.78 -17.38 12.66
N ILE A 285 -3.10 -16.14 12.35
CA ILE A 285 -2.21 -14.99 12.49
C ILE A 285 -2.79 -13.97 13.45
N ARG A 286 -1.91 -13.23 14.10
CA ARG A 286 -2.27 -12.05 14.89
C ARG A 286 -1.29 -10.93 14.65
N GLY A 287 -1.65 -9.73 15.03
CA GLY A 287 -0.74 -8.60 14.96
C GLY A 287 -1.35 -7.33 15.50
N GLU A 288 -0.63 -6.26 15.29
CA GLU A 288 -0.96 -4.90 15.71
C GLU A 288 -0.95 -3.99 14.48
N ILE A 289 -1.83 -2.99 14.47
CA ILE A 289 -1.87 -1.93 13.47
C ILE A 289 -1.76 -0.60 14.22
N ASN A 290 -0.89 0.28 13.73
CA ASN A 290 -0.80 1.66 14.18
C ASN A 290 -0.69 2.56 12.96
N LEU A 291 -1.62 3.51 12.82
CA LEU A 291 -1.74 4.34 11.64
C LEU A 291 -2.16 5.76 12.03
N ASP A 292 -1.36 6.73 11.58
CA ASP A 292 -1.67 8.15 11.53
C ASP A 292 -1.40 8.62 10.11
N MET A 293 -2.48 8.69 9.32
CA MET A 293 -2.45 9.01 7.91
C MET A 293 -3.43 10.14 7.60
N THR A 294 -3.00 11.05 6.73
CA THR A 294 -3.83 12.10 6.17
C THR A 294 -3.81 12.08 4.64
N ALA A 295 -4.89 12.54 4.04
CA ALA A 295 -4.98 12.82 2.62
C ALA A 295 -5.76 14.12 2.43
N GLY A 296 -5.19 15.07 1.68
CA GLY A 296 -5.90 16.30 1.32
C GLY A 296 -7.17 16.04 0.51
N ASN A 297 -7.20 14.99 -0.31
CA ASN A 297 -8.42 14.51 -0.96
C ASN A 297 -8.34 13.01 -1.27
N VAL A 298 -9.38 12.26 -0.92
CA VAL A 298 -9.65 10.92 -1.45
C VAL A 298 -10.84 11.03 -2.40
N PHE A 299 -10.75 10.46 -3.59
CA PHE A 299 -11.83 10.60 -4.55
C PHE A 299 -12.06 9.34 -5.38
N TYR A 300 -13.32 9.15 -5.75
CA TYR A 300 -13.70 8.19 -6.76
C TYR A 300 -14.34 8.94 -7.94
N ARG A 301 -13.95 8.58 -9.16
CA ARG A 301 -14.52 9.14 -10.38
C ARG A 301 -15.01 8.05 -11.32
N THR A 302 -16.11 8.33 -11.99
CA THR A 302 -16.63 7.50 -13.08
C THR A 302 -17.29 8.38 -14.13
N GLY A 303 -16.91 8.19 -15.40
CA GLY A 303 -17.28 9.11 -16.49
C GLY A 303 -16.92 10.56 -16.17
N ASN A 304 -17.91 11.46 -16.24
CA ASN A 304 -17.74 12.89 -16.01
C ASN A 304 -18.06 13.33 -14.57
N GLN A 305 -18.23 12.38 -13.65
CA GLN A 305 -18.61 12.65 -12.26
C GLN A 305 -17.54 12.14 -11.31
N ARG A 306 -17.34 12.87 -10.22
CA ARG A 306 -16.40 12.53 -9.16
C ARG A 306 -17.04 12.85 -7.82
N ILE A 307 -16.88 11.94 -6.86
CA ILE A 307 -17.13 12.19 -5.44
C ILE A 307 -15.78 12.40 -4.77
N ASN A 308 -15.71 13.43 -3.93
CA ASN A 308 -14.52 13.86 -3.23
C ASN A 308 -14.76 13.79 -1.73
N PHE A 309 -13.73 13.39 -1.02
CA PHE A 309 -13.62 13.39 0.43
C PHE A 309 -12.38 14.21 0.74
N SER A 310 -12.55 15.49 1.10
CA SER A 310 -11.44 16.39 1.41
C SER A 310 -11.04 16.32 2.86
N ASP A 311 -9.75 16.58 3.11
CA ASP A 311 -9.13 16.59 4.44
C ASP A 311 -9.46 15.33 5.24
N VAL A 312 -9.13 14.18 4.65
CA VAL A 312 -9.34 12.87 5.27
C VAL A 312 -8.20 12.60 6.23
N ALA A 313 -8.52 12.19 7.45
CA ALA A 313 -7.56 11.72 8.44
C ALA A 313 -8.06 10.42 9.06
N LEU A 314 -7.13 9.47 9.26
CA LEU A 314 -7.35 8.23 9.99
C LEU A 314 -6.24 8.08 11.02
N ASN A 315 -6.62 8.01 12.29
CA ASN A 315 -5.67 7.94 13.40
C ASN A 315 -6.09 6.87 14.41
N THR A 316 -5.23 5.90 14.67
CA THR A 316 -5.46 4.83 15.66
C THR A 316 -5.04 5.20 17.08
N HIS A 317 -4.44 6.38 17.28
CA HIS A 317 -3.95 6.93 18.54
C HIS A 317 -3.16 5.95 19.42
N GLY A 318 -2.43 5.04 18.76
CA GLY A 318 -1.79 3.89 19.38
C GLY A 318 -1.95 2.63 18.53
N GLU A 319 -1.68 1.49 19.15
CA GLU A 319 -1.86 0.18 18.52
C GLU A 319 -3.28 -0.32 18.73
N LEU A 320 -3.89 -0.85 17.66
CA LEU A 320 -5.02 -1.75 17.75
C LEU A 320 -4.55 -3.17 17.40
N SER A 321 -5.15 -4.17 18.04
CA SER A 321 -4.78 -5.56 17.87
C SER A 321 -5.77 -6.27 16.95
N TYR A 322 -5.29 -7.25 16.19
CA TYR A 322 -6.14 -8.12 15.39
C TYR A 322 -5.72 -9.58 15.46
N THR A 323 -6.67 -10.47 15.21
CA THR A 323 -6.45 -11.92 14.99
C THR A 323 -7.23 -12.37 13.76
N LEU A 324 -6.69 -13.34 13.03
CA LEU A 324 -7.36 -14.10 11.99
C LEU A 324 -7.11 -15.58 12.26
N ASP A 325 -8.19 -16.28 12.57
CA ASP A 325 -8.21 -17.68 13.00
C ASP A 325 -9.00 -18.53 12.01
N PHE A 326 -8.51 -19.74 11.72
CA PHE A 326 -9.30 -20.72 10.97
C PHE A 326 -10.27 -21.45 11.90
N ILE A 327 -11.54 -21.52 11.50
CA ILE A 327 -12.58 -22.29 12.19
C ILE A 327 -12.60 -23.68 11.56
N ASP A 328 -12.37 -24.74 12.34
CA ASP A 328 -12.70 -26.12 11.95
C ASP A 328 -13.26 -26.89 13.15
N THR A 329 -14.57 -27.12 13.13
CA THR A 329 -15.26 -27.89 14.18
C THR A 329 -15.53 -29.34 13.78
N GLY A 330 -15.01 -29.78 12.62
CA GLY A 330 -15.35 -31.04 11.96
C GLY A 330 -16.73 -31.05 11.29
N PHE A 331 -17.55 -30.01 11.50
CA PHE A 331 -18.85 -29.82 10.85
C PHE A 331 -18.93 -28.46 10.12
N THR A 332 -18.31 -27.42 10.68
CA THR A 332 -18.18 -26.09 10.05
C THR A 332 -16.71 -25.83 9.77
N SER A 333 -16.43 -25.22 8.61
CA SER A 333 -15.11 -24.69 8.28
C SER A 333 -15.23 -23.22 7.87
N GLY A 334 -14.30 -22.38 8.30
CA GLY A 334 -14.39 -20.95 8.04
C GLY A 334 -13.18 -20.14 8.52
N ILE A 335 -13.36 -18.83 8.54
CA ILE A 335 -12.39 -17.85 9.01
C ILE A 335 -13.08 -16.96 10.03
N SER A 336 -12.39 -16.67 11.14
CA SER A 336 -12.79 -15.69 12.14
C SER A 336 -11.75 -14.59 12.20
N THR A 337 -12.18 -13.35 12.08
CA THR A 337 -11.34 -12.16 12.27
C THR A 337 -11.84 -11.41 13.50
N SER A 338 -10.93 -11.02 14.39
CA SER A 338 -11.26 -10.17 15.53
C SER A 338 -10.37 -8.93 15.54
N VAL A 339 -10.96 -7.77 15.85
CA VAL A 339 -10.24 -6.52 16.13
C VAL A 339 -10.56 -6.10 17.56
N PHE A 340 -9.53 -5.83 18.35
CA PHE A 340 -9.62 -5.50 19.77
C PHE A 340 -8.54 -4.49 20.16
N ASP A 341 -8.51 -4.10 21.44
CA ASP A 341 -7.65 -3.02 21.96
C ASP A 341 -7.83 -1.67 21.25
N VAL A 342 -8.97 -1.45 20.59
CA VAL A 342 -9.31 -0.16 19.99
C VAL A 342 -9.74 0.78 21.11
N ASN A 343 -8.83 1.65 21.53
CA ASN A 343 -9.02 2.57 22.64
C ASN A 343 -9.38 3.99 22.19
N ASP A 344 -8.93 4.37 21.00
CA ASP A 344 -9.10 5.71 20.45
C ASP A 344 -8.84 5.65 18.94
N LEU A 345 -9.91 5.55 18.15
CA LEU A 345 -9.83 5.55 16.68
C LEU A 345 -10.63 6.72 16.12
N ASP A 346 -9.95 7.54 15.34
CA ASP A 346 -10.50 8.72 14.69
C ASP A 346 -10.53 8.54 13.18
N LEU A 347 -11.69 8.80 12.58
CA LEU A 347 -11.88 9.02 11.16
C LEU A 347 -12.53 10.38 10.95
N MET A 348 -11.80 11.30 10.33
CA MET A 348 -12.30 12.63 9.98
C MET A 348 -12.35 12.78 8.46
N ILE A 349 -13.44 13.39 7.98
CA ILE A 349 -13.63 13.82 6.60
C ILE A 349 -14.07 15.28 6.65
N GLY A 350 -13.18 16.20 6.28
CA GLY A 350 -13.43 17.64 6.32
C GLY A 350 -14.61 18.08 5.46
N ALA A 351 -14.74 17.53 4.25
CA ALA A 351 -15.87 17.81 3.36
C ALA A 351 -16.14 16.65 2.39
N VAL A 352 -17.42 16.41 2.09
CA VAL A 352 -17.84 15.50 1.01
C VAL A 352 -18.54 16.30 -0.09
N TYR A 353 -18.06 16.24 -1.34
CA TYR A 353 -18.69 16.96 -2.44
C TYR A 353 -18.56 16.25 -3.78
N PHE A 354 -19.48 16.56 -4.68
CA PHE A 354 -19.42 16.10 -6.07
C PHE A 354 -18.72 17.13 -6.94
N SER A 355 -17.96 16.69 -7.94
CA SER A 355 -17.34 17.57 -8.92
C SER A 355 -17.44 16.95 -10.31
N ALA A 356 -16.97 17.68 -11.33
CA ALA A 356 -16.67 17.07 -12.62
C ALA A 356 -15.55 16.01 -12.45
N GLY A 357 -15.48 15.06 -13.40
CA GLY A 357 -14.54 13.93 -13.37
C GLY A 357 -13.05 14.32 -13.34
N ASP A 358 -12.73 15.52 -13.82
CA ASP A 358 -11.40 16.13 -13.77
C ASP A 358 -11.10 16.84 -12.43
N GLY A 359 -12.04 16.82 -11.48
CA GLY A 359 -11.95 17.55 -10.22
C GLY A 359 -12.38 19.02 -10.31
N SER A 360 -12.72 19.53 -11.50
CA SER A 360 -13.19 20.90 -11.66
C SER A 360 -14.65 21.08 -11.23
N SER A 361 -15.07 22.33 -11.02
CA SER A 361 -16.46 22.69 -10.69
C SER A 361 -16.98 21.93 -9.45
N PRO A 362 -16.35 22.10 -8.26
CA PRO A 362 -16.86 21.52 -7.04
C PRO A 362 -18.32 21.98 -6.85
N GLY A 363 -19.20 20.99 -6.70
CA GLY A 363 -20.59 21.19 -6.33
C GLY A 363 -20.71 21.57 -4.87
N LEU A 364 -21.94 21.61 -4.37
CA LEU A 364 -22.21 21.87 -2.96
C LEU A 364 -21.59 20.75 -2.11
N SER A 365 -20.83 21.14 -1.09
CA SER A 365 -20.35 20.21 -0.08
C SER A 365 -21.49 19.82 0.85
N MET A 366 -21.42 18.58 1.32
CA MET A 366 -22.33 17.98 2.29
C MET A 366 -21.84 18.21 3.72
N GLY A 367 -20.77 19.00 3.88
CA GLY A 367 -20.16 19.35 5.15
C GLY A 367 -19.21 18.27 5.68
N THR A 368 -18.80 18.45 6.93
CA THR A 368 -17.83 17.58 7.64
C THR A 368 -18.53 16.38 8.25
N PHE A 369 -17.87 15.23 8.17
CA PHE A 369 -18.23 14.02 8.89
C PHE A 369 -17.03 13.55 9.71
N ALA A 370 -17.21 13.30 11.00
CA ALA A 370 -16.18 12.70 11.83
C ALA A 370 -16.76 11.66 12.78
N ILE A 371 -16.03 10.55 12.93
CA ILE A 371 -16.13 9.60 14.02
C ILE A 371 -14.85 9.80 14.84
N GLU A 372 -15.01 10.22 16.09
CA GLU A 372 -13.90 10.55 16.98
C GLU A 372 -13.98 9.66 18.24
N ASN A 373 -12.84 9.34 18.84
CA ASN A 373 -12.73 8.58 20.06
C ASN A 373 -13.46 7.22 20.02
N LEU A 374 -13.41 6.51 18.89
CA LEU A 374 -14.00 5.18 18.82
C LEU A 374 -13.25 4.23 19.76
N ASN A 375 -14.00 3.61 20.67
CA ASN A 375 -13.47 2.79 21.74
C ASN A 375 -14.35 1.55 21.94
N LEU A 376 -13.74 0.36 21.93
CA LEU A 376 -14.40 -0.93 22.18
C LEU A 376 -14.50 -1.29 23.67
N ASN A 377 -14.01 -0.44 24.56
CA ASN A 377 -14.03 -0.55 26.03
C ASN A 377 -13.49 -1.88 26.59
N GLY A 378 -12.49 -2.45 25.92
CA GLY A 378 -11.89 -3.73 26.26
C GLY A 378 -12.58 -4.95 25.66
N ASP A 379 -13.63 -4.75 24.86
CA ASP A 379 -14.29 -5.77 24.05
C ASP A 379 -13.69 -5.82 22.62
N SER A 380 -14.31 -6.63 21.75
CA SER A 380 -13.86 -6.90 20.38
C SER A 380 -14.98 -6.72 19.34
N LEU A 381 -14.56 -6.44 18.11
CA LEU A 381 -15.35 -6.60 16.89
C LEU A 381 -14.94 -7.90 16.21
N ASP A 382 -15.84 -8.87 16.15
CA ASP A 382 -15.60 -10.20 15.61
C ASP A 382 -16.43 -10.39 14.32
N LEU A 383 -15.77 -10.80 13.24
CA LEU A 383 -16.38 -11.19 11.98
C LEU A 383 -16.04 -12.65 11.69
N GLN A 384 -17.06 -13.49 11.57
CA GLN A 384 -16.91 -14.90 11.23
C GLN A 384 -17.57 -15.19 9.88
N LEU A 385 -16.88 -15.97 9.06
CA LEU A 385 -17.37 -16.45 7.77
C LEU A 385 -17.17 -17.95 7.70
N TYR A 386 -18.25 -18.73 7.64
CA TYR A 386 -18.14 -20.19 7.68
C TYR A 386 -19.25 -20.90 6.90
N THR A 387 -19.00 -22.17 6.61
CA THR A 387 -19.94 -23.04 5.89
C THR A 387 -21.01 -23.61 6.83
N LEU A 388 -22.25 -23.76 6.35
CA LEU A 388 -23.34 -24.37 7.12
C LEU A 388 -23.44 -25.89 6.88
N PRO A 389 -23.20 -26.76 7.89
CA PRO A 389 -23.37 -28.20 7.74
C PRO A 389 -24.84 -28.60 7.57
N GLY A 390 -25.13 -29.40 6.54
CA GLY A 390 -26.41 -30.09 6.37
C GLY A 390 -27.53 -29.28 5.68
N ALA A 391 -27.29 -28.01 5.33
CA ALA A 391 -28.15 -27.26 4.44
C ALA A 391 -27.75 -27.58 2.99
N GLY A 392 -28.57 -28.36 2.29
CA GLY A 392 -28.32 -28.69 0.88
C GLY A 392 -28.09 -27.43 0.03
N SER A 393 -27.07 -27.50 -0.83
CA SER A 393 -26.59 -26.46 -1.75
C SER A 393 -26.22 -25.11 -1.11
N GLU A 394 -24.92 -24.96 -0.82
CA GLU A 394 -24.15 -23.71 -1.00
C GLU A 394 -24.45 -22.52 -0.07
N GLY A 395 -24.85 -22.77 1.18
CA GLY A 395 -25.03 -21.71 2.17
C GLY A 395 -23.75 -21.38 2.96
N MET A 396 -23.25 -20.15 2.78
CA MET A 396 -22.22 -19.54 3.62
C MET A 396 -22.93 -18.66 4.66
N GLN A 397 -22.46 -18.66 5.91
CA GLN A 397 -22.94 -17.74 6.94
C GLN A 397 -21.85 -16.75 7.30
N MET A 398 -22.26 -15.49 7.46
CA MET A 398 -21.45 -14.39 7.94
C MET A 398 -22.07 -13.88 9.25
N ASP A 399 -21.29 -13.91 10.33
CA ASP A 399 -21.69 -13.37 11.62
C ASP A 399 -20.76 -12.22 12.00
N LEU A 400 -21.33 -11.03 12.16
CA LEU A 400 -20.66 -9.87 12.72
C LEU A 400 -21.16 -9.67 14.15
N THR A 401 -20.26 -9.77 15.12
CA THR A 401 -20.56 -9.58 16.54
C THR A 401 -19.67 -8.49 17.10
N MET A 402 -20.24 -7.62 17.92
CA MET A 402 -19.50 -6.67 18.73
C MET A 402 -20.01 -6.85 20.15
N ALA A 403 -19.26 -7.62 20.93
CA ALA A 403 -19.62 -7.94 22.30
C ALA A 403 -19.45 -6.70 23.18
N GLY A 404 -20.26 -6.61 24.24
CA GLY A 404 -20.08 -5.57 25.25
C GLY A 404 -20.37 -4.16 24.73
N THR A 405 -19.52 -3.18 25.03
CA THR A 405 -19.82 -1.74 24.84
C THR A 405 -18.86 -1.04 23.88
N THR A 406 -19.39 -0.49 22.80
CA THR A 406 -18.64 0.39 21.89
C THR A 406 -19.16 1.81 21.99
N SER A 407 -18.25 2.77 22.09
CA SER A 407 -18.59 4.19 22.15
C SER A 407 -17.78 4.98 21.13
N PHE A 408 -18.39 6.01 20.55
CA PHE A 408 -17.71 7.00 19.72
C PHE A 408 -18.46 8.33 19.73
N GLU A 409 -17.77 9.40 19.39
CA GLU A 409 -18.36 10.71 19.15
C GLU A 409 -18.64 10.86 17.64
N LEU A 410 -19.89 11.19 17.29
CA LEU A 410 -20.29 11.50 15.93
C LEU A 410 -20.42 13.01 15.79
N THR A 411 -19.67 13.57 14.86
CA THR A 411 -19.75 14.98 14.48
C THR A 411 -20.18 15.10 13.02
N ILE A 412 -21.26 15.84 12.77
CA ILE A 412 -21.69 16.25 11.43
C ILE A 412 -21.85 17.76 11.44
N LYS A 413 -21.13 18.46 10.56
CA LYS A 413 -21.21 19.93 10.43
C LYS A 413 -21.67 20.26 9.03
N ASP A 414 -22.56 21.22 8.89
CA ASP A 414 -22.88 21.78 7.58
C ASP A 414 -21.66 22.50 6.98
N ASP A 415 -21.65 22.64 5.66
CA ASP A 415 -20.57 23.30 4.92
C ASP A 415 -20.45 24.77 5.30
N ASP A 416 -19.22 25.30 5.34
CA ASP A 416 -19.04 26.74 5.60
C ASP A 416 -19.49 27.56 4.39
N ASP A 417 -20.68 28.17 4.49
CA ASP A 417 -21.25 29.03 3.45
C ASP A 417 -20.49 30.37 3.28
N GLY A 418 -19.42 30.59 4.05
CA GLY A 418 -18.60 31.80 3.99
C GLY A 418 -19.31 33.04 4.52
N SER A 419 -20.49 32.89 5.13
CA SER A 419 -21.26 34.00 5.70
C SER A 419 -20.66 34.51 7.03
N GLY A 420 -19.71 33.77 7.60
CA GLY A 420 -19.11 34.05 8.92
C GLY A 420 -20.07 33.82 10.09
N ASN A 421 -21.29 33.31 9.82
CA ASN A 421 -22.17 32.79 10.85
C ASN A 421 -21.74 31.35 11.19
N PRO A 422 -21.91 30.90 12.45
CA PRO A 422 -21.51 29.55 12.77
C PRO A 422 -22.53 28.57 12.16
N GLN A 423 -22.03 27.53 11.51
CA GLN A 423 -22.87 26.59 10.79
C GLN A 423 -23.62 25.65 11.76
N PRO A 424 -24.80 25.15 11.37
CA PRO A 424 -25.46 24.08 12.09
C PRO A 424 -24.52 22.88 12.24
N GLN A 425 -24.32 22.44 13.48
CA GLN A 425 -23.60 21.21 13.78
C GLN A 425 -24.48 20.25 14.59
N LEU A 426 -24.39 18.97 14.28
CA LEU A 426 -24.85 17.86 15.10
C LEU A 426 -23.63 17.20 15.73
N THR A 427 -23.59 17.16 17.05
CA THR A 427 -22.64 16.32 17.80
C THR A 427 -23.42 15.38 18.69
N ALA A 428 -23.01 14.12 18.74
CA ALA A 428 -23.66 13.10 19.56
C ALA A 428 -22.65 12.07 20.05
N GLU A 429 -22.85 11.60 21.29
CA GLU A 429 -22.15 10.44 21.81
C GLU A 429 -22.98 9.20 21.46
N VAL A 430 -22.42 8.29 20.68
CA VAL A 430 -23.07 7.05 20.28
C VAL A 430 -22.50 5.90 21.10
N VAL A 431 -23.36 5.20 21.83
CA VAL A 431 -23.00 4.00 22.59
C VAL A 431 -23.79 2.82 22.05
N MET A 432 -23.10 1.85 21.47
CA MET A 432 -23.62 0.57 21.02
C MET A 432 -23.33 -0.49 22.07
N ASN A 433 -24.32 -1.33 22.37
CA ASN A 433 -24.12 -2.51 23.20
C ASN A 433 -24.56 -3.77 22.45
N ASN A 434 -23.76 -4.83 22.57
CA ASN A 434 -24.11 -6.18 22.10
C ASN A 434 -24.71 -6.18 20.69
N PHE A 435 -23.97 -5.65 19.72
CA PHE A 435 -24.40 -5.73 18.33
C PHE A 435 -24.14 -7.14 17.81
N SER A 436 -25.11 -7.71 17.13
CA SER A 436 -24.95 -8.95 16.38
C SER A 436 -25.75 -8.87 15.08
N LEU A 437 -25.14 -9.32 14.00
CA LEU A 437 -25.75 -9.46 12.70
C LEU A 437 -25.31 -10.80 12.12
N SER A 438 -26.27 -11.65 11.82
CA SER A 438 -26.06 -12.93 11.18
C SER A 438 -26.74 -12.93 9.82
N GLN A 439 -26.00 -13.30 8.78
CA GLN A 439 -26.46 -13.31 7.40
C GLN A 439 -26.08 -14.61 6.71
N THR A 440 -26.95 -15.08 5.81
CA THR A 440 -26.69 -16.18 4.88
C THR A 440 -26.40 -15.62 3.50
N ILE A 441 -25.42 -16.20 2.83
CA ILE A 441 -25.07 -15.91 1.45
C ILE A 441 -25.28 -17.21 0.68
N ASP A 442 -26.30 -17.22 -0.17
CA ASP A 442 -26.70 -18.38 -0.97
C ASP A 442 -26.67 -18.02 -2.46
N GLN A 443 -26.17 -18.93 -3.29
CA GLN A 443 -26.37 -18.83 -4.73
C GLN A 443 -27.73 -19.43 -5.11
N THR A 444 -28.65 -18.61 -5.61
CA THR A 444 -29.98 -19.07 -6.06
C THR A 444 -30.09 -19.10 -7.58
N GLU A 445 -31.12 -19.75 -8.11
CA GLU A 445 -31.45 -19.69 -9.55
C GLU A 445 -31.66 -18.25 -10.08
N LYS A 446 -31.84 -17.26 -9.18
CA LYS A 446 -32.04 -15.83 -9.50
C LYS A 446 -30.80 -14.97 -9.25
N GLY A 447 -29.67 -15.56 -8.86
CA GLY A 447 -28.42 -14.87 -8.51
C GLY A 447 -28.05 -15.01 -7.04
N LEU A 448 -27.04 -14.24 -6.62
CA LEU A 448 -26.58 -14.17 -5.24
C LEU A 448 -27.70 -13.62 -4.34
N HIS A 449 -28.04 -14.36 -3.30
CA HIS A 449 -29.01 -13.96 -2.29
C HIS A 449 -28.30 -13.78 -0.95
N VAL A 450 -28.42 -12.58 -0.38
CA VAL A 450 -27.94 -12.28 0.97
C VAL A 450 -29.17 -12.14 1.88
N GLY A 451 -29.39 -13.12 2.75
CA GLY A 451 -30.51 -13.16 3.68
C GLY A 451 -30.08 -12.82 5.10
N ILE A 452 -30.77 -11.90 5.77
CA ILE A 452 -30.55 -11.64 7.20
C ILE A 452 -31.21 -12.77 8.01
N VAL A 453 -30.42 -13.50 8.79
CA VAL A 453 -30.89 -14.55 9.70
C VAL A 453 -31.35 -13.92 11.01
N ASP A 454 -30.48 -13.11 11.61
CA ASP A 454 -30.77 -12.37 12.83
C ASP A 454 -30.02 -11.04 12.82
N GLN A 455 -30.61 -10.04 13.45
CA GLN A 455 -29.97 -8.77 13.72
C GLN A 455 -30.48 -8.29 15.07
N SER A 456 -29.55 -8.07 16.00
CA SER A 456 -29.82 -7.49 17.31
C SER A 456 -28.86 -6.37 17.59
N MET A 457 -29.39 -5.27 18.12
CA MET A 457 -28.60 -4.10 18.48
C MET A 457 -29.27 -3.35 19.63
N ASP A 458 -28.48 -2.99 20.63
CA ASP A 458 -28.80 -1.95 21.59
C ASP A 458 -28.01 -0.69 21.22
N LEU A 459 -28.70 0.39 20.86
CA LEU A 459 -28.08 1.67 20.51
C LEU A 459 -28.61 2.77 21.42
N ASN A 460 -27.70 3.53 22.02
CA ASN A 460 -28.02 4.72 22.78
C ASN A 460 -27.25 5.91 22.20
N ILE A 461 -28.00 6.86 21.62
CA ILE A 461 -27.45 8.14 21.16
C ILE A 461 -27.72 9.17 22.24
N ASN A 462 -26.66 9.58 22.94
CA ASN A 462 -26.67 10.53 24.03
C ASN A 462 -26.11 11.88 23.58
N GLN A 463 -26.33 12.88 24.42
CA GLN A 463 -25.70 14.20 24.29
C GLN A 463 -25.89 14.86 22.92
N ILE A 464 -27.01 14.60 22.24
CA ILE A 464 -27.31 15.21 20.95
C ILE A 464 -27.38 16.73 21.15
N ARG A 465 -26.41 17.43 20.55
CA ARG A 465 -26.34 18.89 20.51
C ARG A 465 -26.50 19.30 19.06
N MET A 466 -27.54 20.07 18.80
CA MET A 466 -27.79 20.71 17.53
C MET A 466 -27.72 22.23 17.72
N GLY A 467 -27.00 22.94 16.87
CA GLY A 467 -27.01 24.41 16.92
C GLY A 467 -25.95 25.08 16.07
N ASP A 468 -26.07 26.40 15.96
CA ASP A 468 -25.25 27.32 15.16
C ASP A 468 -24.26 28.08 16.05
N GLY A 469 -23.80 27.49 17.15
CA GLY A 469 -22.89 28.14 18.12
C GLY A 469 -23.46 29.37 18.87
N SER A 470 -24.67 29.86 18.57
CA SER A 470 -25.24 31.06 19.19
C SER A 470 -26.13 30.73 20.41
N VAL A 471 -25.50 30.59 21.59
CA VAL A 471 -26.09 30.71 22.96
C VAL A 471 -27.32 29.84 23.33
N GLN A 472 -27.89 29.01 22.45
CA GLN A 472 -28.88 27.99 22.84
C GLN A 472 -28.35 26.58 22.57
N GLN A 473 -27.51 26.08 23.49
CA GLN A 473 -27.33 24.65 23.69
C GLN A 473 -28.63 24.06 24.25
N GLY A 474 -29.55 23.66 23.38
CA GLY A 474 -30.55 22.68 23.76
C GLY A 474 -29.92 21.30 23.69
N GLN A 475 -29.88 20.54 24.79
CA GLN A 475 -29.83 19.08 24.69
C GLN A 475 -31.13 18.66 23.99
N THR A 476 -31.06 18.32 22.70
CA THR A 476 -32.27 18.07 21.89
C THR A 476 -32.86 16.68 22.12
N GLY A 477 -32.13 15.78 22.78
CA GLY A 477 -32.71 14.53 23.24
C GLY A 477 -31.71 13.43 23.57
N ARG A 478 -32.28 12.28 23.90
CA ARG A 478 -31.61 10.98 24.04
C ARG A 478 -32.44 9.99 23.25
N ILE A 479 -31.83 9.23 22.35
CA ILE A 479 -32.50 8.14 21.63
C ILE A 479 -31.99 6.84 22.22
N VAL A 480 -32.86 6.10 22.89
CA VAL A 480 -32.57 4.76 23.41
C VAL A 480 -33.34 3.76 22.58
N MET A 481 -32.61 2.88 21.90
CA MET A 481 -33.12 1.77 21.14
C MET A 481 -32.60 0.49 21.78
N ASN A 482 -33.49 -0.27 22.42
CA ASN A 482 -33.13 -1.50 23.12
C ASN A 482 -33.85 -2.70 22.49
N ASN A 483 -33.15 -3.82 22.31
CA ASN A 483 -33.62 -5.08 21.75
C ASN A 483 -34.32 -4.91 20.40
N ILE A 484 -33.76 -4.08 19.52
CA ILE A 484 -34.30 -3.94 18.17
C ILE A 484 -33.94 -5.19 17.37
N SER A 485 -34.96 -5.90 16.88
CA SER A 485 -34.84 -6.91 15.83
C SER A 485 -35.58 -6.40 14.60
N LEU A 486 -34.86 -6.21 13.50
CA LEU A 486 -35.42 -5.76 12.23
C LEU A 486 -35.62 -6.96 11.31
N GLN A 487 -36.84 -7.12 10.78
CA GLN A 487 -37.09 -8.07 9.70
C GLN A 487 -36.79 -7.44 8.33
N PRO A 488 -36.46 -8.24 7.29
CA PRO A 488 -36.20 -7.72 5.94
C PRO A 488 -37.32 -6.79 5.44
N GLY A 489 -36.94 -5.61 4.94
CA GLY A 489 -37.87 -4.58 4.46
C GLY A 489 -38.34 -3.56 5.51
N SER A 490 -37.86 -3.67 6.75
CA SER A 490 -38.11 -2.65 7.79
C SER A 490 -37.26 -1.40 7.55
N TYR A 491 -37.83 -0.22 7.80
CA TYR A 491 -37.08 1.05 7.79
C TYR A 491 -37.46 1.90 9.01
N PHE A 492 -36.50 2.64 9.53
CA PHE A 492 -36.70 3.60 10.60
C PHE A 492 -36.85 5.01 10.00
N ARG A 493 -37.85 5.78 10.48
CA ARG A 493 -38.07 7.16 10.05
C ARG A 493 -38.28 8.04 11.27
N VAL A 494 -37.41 9.04 11.45
CA VAL A 494 -37.60 10.10 12.44
C VAL A 494 -38.17 11.31 11.71
N GLU A 495 -39.33 11.79 12.15
CA GLU A 495 -39.91 13.04 11.68
C GLU A 495 -39.87 14.07 12.83
N PRO A 496 -39.45 15.32 12.58
CA PRO A 496 -39.61 16.37 13.58
C PRO A 496 -41.11 16.58 13.87
N LEU A 497 -41.44 16.76 15.16
CA LEU A 497 -42.79 17.17 15.57
C LEU A 497 -43.08 18.55 14.97
N GLN A 498 -44.13 18.64 14.16
CA GLN A 498 -44.61 19.89 13.55
C GLN A 498 -45.17 20.88 14.58
#